data_AF-A0A1S3ZMG9-F1
#
_entry.id   AF-A0A1S3ZMG9-F1
#
_cell.length_a   1.000
_cell.length_b   1.000
_cell.length_c   1.000
_cell.angle_alpha   90.00
_cell.angle_beta   90.00
_cell.angle_gamma   90.00
#
_symmetry.space_group_name_H-M   'P 1'
#
loop_
_entity.id
_entity.type
_entity.pdbx_description
1 polymer ?
#
loop_
_entity_poly.entity_id
_entity_poly.type
_entity_poly.pdbx_seq_one_letter_code
_entity_poly.pdbx_strand_id
1 'polypeptide(L)'
;MDCGCLHSQLSTTVLVYSKGRIQPPKVRILRCNPQHNLSSLDSLKQSCSGVAVKLKFRSPSEKLHPVQAAGIRCDQPQNADLPRYYSRKEKKPFPIPIVELRRAARERMKNRLPKRRVPPPKIGLVIKGLVPLAYNVFNARITVINNLKRLLKVVPVNGCKWCNEIHVGPVGHPFKSCRGSQASKRKGHHEWGKAVLEDIMVPLESYHLYDRLGKRISHEERFSIPRIPAVVELCIQAGVDMPEYPTKRRRKPIIWTGKNEFVDADESDLPDPEPESPMPPILTEIPDAEVEPPSSAEETVLLAEETLEAWERMRVGANRLMKMYPVRVCGYCPEVHVGPSGHKAQNCGAHKHQQRNGQHGWQTAVLDDLIPPRYVWHVPDVNQPLQRELRSFYGQAPAVVEICVQAGAEVPEQYKPTMRFDVGIPSSIKEAEMVV
;
A
#
# COMPACT_ATOMS: atom_id res chain seq x y z
N MET A 1 18.46 58.27 -20.05
CA MET A 1 18.82 57.18 -19.13
C MET A 1 18.04 55.97 -19.58
N ASP A 2 18.75 54.87 -19.76
CA ASP A 2 18.44 53.80 -20.71
C ASP A 2 17.30 52.90 -20.20
N CYS A 3 16.50 52.23 -21.05
CA CYS A 3 16.97 51.23 -22.00
C CYS A 3 16.07 51.12 -23.24
N GLY A 4 16.67 50.87 -24.41
CA GLY A 4 15.97 50.75 -25.69
C GLY A 4 15.49 49.33 -26.01
N CYS A 5 14.38 49.24 -26.75
CA CYS A 5 14.03 48.04 -27.51
C CYS A 5 15.00 47.84 -28.69
N LEU A 6 15.10 46.61 -29.22
CA LEU A 6 14.77 46.24 -30.62
C LEU A 6 15.16 44.80 -30.97
N HIS A 7 14.27 44.09 -31.69
CA HIS A 7 14.53 42.93 -32.58
C HIS A 7 15.17 41.65 -31.96
N SER A 8 15.08 40.43 -32.52
CA SER A 8 14.22 39.75 -33.54
C SER A 8 14.49 38.21 -33.42
N GLN A 9 13.93 37.23 -34.15
CA GLN A 9 13.13 37.14 -35.39
C GLN A 9 12.03 36.06 -35.26
N LEU A 10 11.21 35.89 -36.30
CA LEU A 10 10.43 34.67 -36.56
C LEU A 10 11.23 33.72 -37.48
N SER A 11 11.10 32.41 -37.28
CA SER A 11 11.24 31.44 -38.37
C SER A 11 10.48 30.15 -38.08
N THR A 12 9.47 29.90 -38.91
CA THR A 12 8.75 28.63 -38.99
C THR A 12 9.51 27.70 -39.92
N THR A 13 9.91 26.51 -39.46
CA THR A 13 10.44 25.47 -40.36
C THR A 13 9.75 24.15 -40.10
N VAL A 14 9.07 23.66 -41.15
CA VAL A 14 8.44 22.35 -41.21
C VAL A 14 9.53 21.27 -41.13
N LEU A 15 9.38 20.28 -40.24
CA LEU A 15 10.20 19.08 -40.25
C LEU A 15 9.38 17.86 -40.69
N VAL A 16 9.80 17.33 -41.83
CA VAL A 16 9.17 16.23 -42.58
C VAL A 16 9.40 14.90 -41.88
N TYR A 17 8.43 13.99 -41.98
CA TYR A 17 8.57 12.59 -41.55
C TYR A 17 9.72 11.89 -42.30
N SER A 18 10.76 11.46 -41.59
CA SER A 18 11.77 10.53 -42.11
C SER A 18 12.06 9.42 -41.11
N LYS A 19 12.13 8.18 -41.59
CA LYS A 19 12.45 6.99 -40.77
C LYS A 19 13.96 6.94 -40.54
N GLY A 20 14.41 6.89 -39.28
CA GLY A 20 15.81 6.65 -38.94
C GLY A 20 16.02 6.27 -37.48
N ARG A 21 16.74 5.17 -37.22
CA ARG A 21 17.28 4.83 -35.89
C ARG A 21 18.58 5.61 -35.66
N ILE A 22 18.76 6.22 -34.49
CA ILE A 22 20.08 6.45 -33.84
C ILE A 22 19.88 6.48 -32.31
N GLN A 23 20.83 5.93 -31.55
CA GLN A 23 20.97 6.08 -30.08
C GLN A 23 22.09 7.06 -29.76
N PRO A 24 22.00 7.81 -28.65
CA PRO A 24 23.17 8.31 -27.93
C PRO A 24 23.06 8.01 -26.40
N PRO A 25 24.04 8.37 -25.54
CA PRO A 25 25.14 7.46 -25.20
C PRO A 25 25.19 7.08 -23.70
N LYS A 26 26.01 6.07 -23.35
CA LYS A 26 26.31 5.69 -21.96
C LYS A 26 27.55 6.43 -21.44
N VAL A 27 27.49 6.94 -20.20
CA VAL A 27 28.65 7.45 -19.45
C VAL A 27 28.86 6.60 -18.19
N ARG A 28 30.12 6.39 -17.81
CA ARG A 28 30.55 5.41 -16.80
C ARG A 28 31.77 5.94 -16.05
N ILE A 29 31.66 6.21 -14.74
CA ILE A 29 32.77 6.57 -13.82
C ILE A 29 32.40 5.91 -12.46
N LEU A 30 32.99 4.79 -12.04
CA LEU A 30 34.30 4.56 -11.39
C LEU A 30 34.40 5.04 -9.93
N ARG A 31 34.70 4.07 -9.04
CA ARG A 31 34.91 4.21 -7.58
C ARG A 31 36.30 4.75 -7.25
N CYS A 32 36.47 5.32 -6.05
CA CYS A 32 37.67 5.09 -5.23
C CYS A 32 37.39 5.28 -3.73
N ASN A 33 37.88 4.36 -2.88
CA ASN A 33 37.98 4.51 -1.41
C ASN A 33 39.44 4.81 -1.04
N PRO A 34 39.67 5.41 0.13
CA PRO A 34 40.57 4.80 1.15
C PRO A 34 39.94 4.89 2.58
N GLN A 35 39.81 3.80 3.36
CA GLN A 35 40.80 3.03 4.13
C GLN A 35 41.19 3.61 5.52
N HIS A 36 41.46 2.70 6.47
CA HIS A 36 42.06 2.88 7.82
C HIS A 36 41.15 3.50 8.93
N ASN A 37 41.23 3.11 10.23
CA ASN A 37 42.00 2.05 10.91
C ASN A 37 41.41 1.70 12.31
N LEU A 38 41.48 0.40 12.67
CA LEU A 38 41.90 -0.19 13.96
C LEU A 38 41.23 0.10 15.34
N SER A 39 40.85 -1.01 16.00
CA SER A 39 41.16 -1.39 17.41
C SER A 39 40.45 -0.71 18.60
N SER A 40 40.27 -1.33 19.79
CA SER A 40 40.22 -2.75 20.23
C SER A 40 39.87 -2.86 21.74
N LEU A 41 39.29 -3.99 22.17
CA LEU A 41 39.34 -4.64 23.51
C LEU A 41 38.67 -4.05 24.78
N ASP A 42 37.76 -4.89 25.29
CA ASP A 42 37.72 -5.50 26.64
C ASP A 42 37.00 -4.89 27.88
N SER A 43 35.90 -5.59 28.22
CA SER A 43 35.74 -6.45 29.41
C SER A 43 35.86 -5.89 30.84
N LEU A 44 34.74 -5.95 31.57
CA LEU A 44 34.71 -6.01 33.04
C LEU A 44 33.63 -7.01 33.53
N LYS A 45 34.05 -7.99 34.34
CA LYS A 45 33.17 -8.94 35.05
C LYS A 45 32.89 -8.44 36.46
N GLN A 46 31.67 -8.62 36.97
CA GLN A 46 31.44 -8.76 38.41
C GLN A 46 30.16 -9.58 38.70
N SER A 47 30.06 -10.09 39.93
CA SER A 47 29.29 -11.31 40.25
C SER A 47 28.54 -11.23 41.58
N CYS A 48 27.62 -12.19 41.77
CA CYS A 48 26.90 -12.52 43.02
C CYS A 48 25.76 -11.54 43.39
N SER A 49 24.69 -11.96 44.07
CA SER A 49 24.39 -13.24 44.76
C SER A 49 22.92 -13.66 44.62
N GLY A 50 22.61 -14.94 44.86
CA GLY A 50 21.24 -15.48 44.77
C GLY A 50 20.56 -15.66 46.13
N VAL A 51 19.22 -15.69 46.12
CA VAL A 51 18.37 -16.08 47.26
C VAL A 51 17.37 -17.13 46.79
N ALA A 52 17.41 -18.32 47.40
CA ALA A 52 16.52 -19.44 47.07
C ALA A 52 15.38 -19.58 48.09
N VAL A 53 14.13 -19.53 47.63
CA VAL A 53 12.94 -19.73 48.47
C VAL A 53 12.38 -21.14 48.26
N LYS A 54 12.51 -22.01 49.28
CA LYS A 54 11.89 -23.34 49.30
C LYS A 54 10.40 -23.24 49.63
N LEU A 55 9.53 -23.66 48.71
CA LEU A 55 8.11 -23.91 48.99
C LEU A 55 7.85 -25.41 49.18
N LYS A 56 7.14 -25.76 50.25
CA LYS A 56 6.80 -27.14 50.60
C LYS A 56 5.57 -27.60 49.84
N PHE A 57 5.68 -28.69 49.08
CA PHE A 57 4.50 -29.36 48.51
C PHE A 57 3.75 -30.17 49.58
N ARG A 58 2.42 -30.04 49.59
CA ARG A 58 1.49 -31.02 50.15
C ARG A 58 0.64 -31.56 49.00
N SER A 59 0.63 -32.86 48.80
CA SER A 59 -0.18 -33.55 47.80
C SER A 59 -1.60 -33.83 48.31
N PRO A 60 -2.63 -33.61 47.48
CA PRO A 60 -3.94 -34.26 47.61
C PRO A 60 -4.14 -35.34 46.54
N SER A 61 -5.08 -36.25 46.82
CA SER A 61 -5.31 -37.51 46.10
C SER A 61 -5.85 -37.38 44.66
N GLU A 62 -5.67 -38.45 43.89
CA GLU A 62 -6.08 -38.63 42.50
C GLU A 62 -7.60 -38.49 42.28
N LYS A 63 -7.98 -37.77 41.21
CA LYS A 63 -9.17 -38.07 40.40
C LYS A 63 -8.85 -37.83 38.92
N LEU A 64 -8.88 -38.89 38.12
CA LEU A 64 -8.75 -38.81 36.66
C LEU A 64 -9.99 -38.12 36.08
N HIS A 65 -9.84 -36.86 35.66
CA HIS A 65 -10.80 -36.20 34.79
C HIS A 65 -10.37 -36.39 33.33
N PRO A 66 -11.31 -36.62 32.39
CA PRO A 66 -10.97 -36.71 30.97
C PRO A 66 -10.30 -35.41 30.53
N VAL A 67 -9.14 -35.50 29.90
CA VAL A 67 -8.51 -34.36 29.22
C VAL A 67 -9.44 -33.98 28.07
N GLN A 68 -10.28 -32.97 28.31
CA GLN A 68 -10.97 -32.29 27.22
C GLN A 68 -9.89 -31.72 26.32
N ALA A 69 -9.78 -32.26 25.11
CA ALA A 69 -8.93 -31.68 24.08
C ALA A 69 -9.41 -30.24 23.85
N ALA A 70 -8.67 -29.28 24.41
CA ALA A 70 -8.87 -27.87 24.16
C ALA A 70 -8.51 -27.63 22.69
N GLY A 71 -9.49 -27.82 21.81
CA GLY A 71 -9.32 -27.64 20.38
C GLY A 71 -8.80 -26.24 20.14
N ILE A 72 -7.56 -26.15 19.67
CA ILE A 72 -6.94 -24.90 19.25
C ILE A 72 -7.80 -24.37 18.11
N ARG A 73 -8.66 -23.40 18.42
CA ARG A 73 -9.40 -22.65 17.41
C ARG A 73 -8.38 -21.76 16.71
N CYS A 74 -7.81 -22.27 15.63
CA CYS A 74 -7.15 -21.41 14.67
C CYS A 74 -8.26 -20.63 13.96
N ASP A 75 -8.43 -19.36 14.30
CA ASP A 75 -9.40 -18.46 13.65
C ASP A 75 -8.99 -18.13 12.19
N GLN A 76 -7.80 -18.57 11.78
CA GLN A 76 -7.28 -18.49 10.43
C GLN A 76 -7.48 -19.84 9.70
N PRO A 77 -8.11 -19.86 8.50
CA PRO A 77 -8.18 -21.08 7.70
C PRO A 77 -6.79 -21.45 7.17
N GLN A 78 -6.42 -22.73 7.31
CA GLN A 78 -5.24 -23.31 6.67
C GLN A 78 -5.31 -23.15 5.14
N ASN A 79 -4.15 -22.96 4.49
CA ASN A 79 -4.04 -22.80 3.04
C ASN A 79 -5.00 -21.76 2.42
N ALA A 80 -4.98 -20.52 2.93
CA ALA A 80 -5.89 -19.47 2.50
C ALA A 80 -5.73 -19.10 1.00
N ASP A 81 -6.86 -19.07 0.27
CA ASP A 81 -6.91 -18.67 -1.14
C ASP A 81 -6.40 -17.23 -1.35
N LEU A 82 -5.57 -17.05 -2.37
CA LEU A 82 -5.04 -15.74 -2.74
C LEU A 82 -6.10 -14.88 -3.45
N PRO A 83 -6.07 -13.54 -3.29
CA PRO A 83 -6.98 -12.65 -3.98
C PRO A 83 -7.00 -12.87 -5.49
N ARG A 84 -8.17 -13.20 -6.04
CA ARG A 84 -8.35 -13.49 -7.46
C ARG A 84 -7.84 -12.35 -8.33
N TYR A 85 -6.91 -12.66 -9.24
CA TYR A 85 -6.49 -11.73 -10.29
C TYR A 85 -7.65 -11.48 -11.28
N TYR A 86 -8.01 -10.20 -11.47
CA TYR A 86 -8.97 -9.77 -12.48
C TYR A 86 -8.24 -9.24 -13.71
N SER A 87 -8.64 -9.68 -14.90
CA SER A 87 -8.06 -9.15 -16.14
C SER A 87 -8.60 -7.73 -16.43
N ARG A 88 -7.85 -6.93 -17.21
CA ARG A 88 -8.32 -5.61 -17.70
C ARG A 88 -9.59 -5.67 -18.58
N LYS A 89 -10.07 -6.88 -18.91
CA LYS A 89 -11.31 -7.11 -19.69
C LYS A 89 -12.54 -7.30 -18.80
N GLU A 90 -12.36 -7.67 -17.55
CA GLU A 90 -13.41 -8.00 -16.60
C GLU A 90 -13.64 -6.83 -15.63
N LYS A 91 -14.85 -6.73 -15.09
CA LYS A 91 -15.09 -5.84 -13.95
C LYS A 91 -14.76 -6.59 -12.66
N LYS A 92 -14.00 -5.98 -11.74
CA LYS A 92 -13.95 -6.43 -10.34
C LYS A 92 -15.40 -6.46 -9.78
N PRO A 93 -15.82 -7.54 -9.10
CA PRO A 93 -17.13 -7.57 -8.46
C PRO A 93 -17.26 -6.44 -7.43
N PHE A 94 -18.51 -6.09 -7.08
CA PHE A 94 -18.76 -5.19 -5.97
C PHE A 94 -18.38 -5.88 -4.65
N PRO A 95 -17.76 -5.18 -3.67
CA PRO A 95 -17.40 -5.77 -2.38
C PRO A 95 -18.60 -6.32 -1.59
N ILE A 96 -19.78 -5.74 -1.83
CA ILE A 96 -21.07 -6.26 -1.34
C ILE A 96 -21.91 -6.57 -2.59
N PRO A 97 -22.51 -7.77 -2.72
CA PRO A 97 -23.35 -8.13 -3.85
C PRO A 97 -24.44 -7.10 -4.16
N ILE A 98 -24.68 -6.83 -5.46
CA ILE A 98 -25.65 -5.82 -5.92
C ILE A 98 -27.06 -6.11 -5.36
N VAL A 99 -27.42 -7.38 -5.21
CA VAL A 99 -28.71 -7.81 -4.65
C VAL A 99 -28.86 -7.38 -3.19
N GLU A 100 -27.80 -7.49 -2.39
CA GLU A 100 -27.78 -7.04 -0.99
C GLU A 100 -27.77 -5.52 -0.88
N LEU A 101 -27.01 -4.82 -1.72
CA LEU A 101 -27.06 -3.35 -1.81
C LEU A 101 -28.49 -2.86 -2.14
N ARG A 102 -29.20 -3.56 -3.02
CA ARG A 102 -30.62 -3.29 -3.34
C ARG A 102 -31.55 -3.63 -2.16
N ARG A 103 -31.32 -4.74 -1.45
CA ARG A 103 -32.08 -5.13 -0.24
C ARG A 103 -31.94 -4.08 0.85
N ALA A 104 -30.71 -3.73 1.23
CA ALA A 104 -30.42 -2.71 2.22
C ALA A 104 -30.98 -1.32 1.84
N ALA A 105 -30.99 -0.96 0.56
CA ALA A 105 -31.61 0.27 0.08
C ALA A 105 -33.15 0.27 0.27
N ARG A 106 -33.82 -0.85 -0.02
CA ARG A 106 -35.27 -1.02 0.23
C ARG A 106 -35.59 -0.99 1.73
N GLU A 107 -34.80 -1.67 2.55
CA GLU A 107 -34.96 -1.67 4.02
C GLU A 107 -34.83 -0.26 4.61
N ARG A 108 -33.87 0.56 4.15
CA ARG A 108 -33.76 1.98 4.55
C ARG A 108 -34.96 2.83 4.10
N MET A 109 -35.63 2.47 3.01
CA MET A 109 -36.85 3.16 2.57
C MET A 109 -38.09 2.70 3.33
N LYS A 110 -38.16 1.43 3.74
CA LYS A 110 -39.22 0.89 4.62
C LYS A 110 -39.08 1.42 6.05
N ASN A 111 -37.89 1.32 6.62
CA ASN A 111 -37.58 1.68 8.01
C ASN A 111 -37.08 3.14 8.07
N ARG A 112 -37.88 4.08 7.56
CA ARG A 112 -37.60 5.53 7.63
C ARG A 112 -37.78 6.05 9.07
N LEU A 113 -36.76 5.78 9.89
CA LEU A 113 -36.58 6.47 11.17
C LEU A 113 -36.41 7.99 10.95
N PRO A 114 -36.76 8.84 11.94
CA PRO A 114 -36.50 10.27 11.87
C PRO A 114 -35.02 10.54 11.57
N LYS A 115 -34.75 11.58 10.78
CA LYS A 115 -33.38 11.93 10.34
C LYS A 115 -32.50 12.20 11.57
N ARG A 116 -31.66 11.23 11.95
CA ARG A 116 -30.55 11.46 12.89
C ARG A 116 -29.68 12.61 12.36
N ARG A 117 -29.13 13.43 13.25
CA ARG A 117 -28.15 14.47 12.90
C ARG A 117 -27.05 13.84 12.05
N VAL A 118 -26.76 14.43 10.88
CA VAL A 118 -25.77 13.89 9.95
C VAL A 118 -24.39 14.10 10.58
N PRO A 119 -23.59 13.05 10.82
CA PRO A 119 -22.30 13.21 11.48
C PRO A 119 -21.22 13.73 10.51
N PRO A 120 -20.13 14.32 11.03
CA PRO A 120 -18.89 14.50 10.27
C PRO A 120 -18.42 13.19 9.61
N PRO A 121 -17.77 13.23 8.43
CA PRO A 121 -17.35 14.43 7.71
C PRO A 121 -18.41 14.98 6.73
N LYS A 122 -19.63 14.41 6.71
CA LYS A 122 -20.67 14.72 5.72
C LYS A 122 -21.28 16.13 5.86
N ILE A 123 -21.03 16.80 6.99
CA ILE A 123 -21.39 18.19 7.28
C ILE A 123 -20.20 19.15 7.11
N GLY A 124 -19.11 18.69 6.48
CA GLY A 124 -17.95 19.52 6.11
C GLY A 124 -16.88 19.65 7.20
N LEU A 125 -17.20 19.30 8.44
CA LEU A 125 -16.27 19.24 9.57
C LEU A 125 -15.31 18.04 9.46
N VAL A 126 -14.09 18.19 9.97
CA VAL A 126 -13.13 17.08 10.19
C VAL A 126 -13.49 16.34 11.49
N ILE A 127 -13.30 15.01 11.52
CA ILE A 127 -13.45 14.22 12.75
C ILE A 127 -12.17 14.39 13.58
N LYS A 128 -12.15 15.33 14.55
CA LYS A 128 -10.98 15.61 15.42
C LYS A 128 -10.35 14.33 16.00
N GLY A 129 -11.15 13.40 16.51
CA GLY A 129 -10.65 12.13 17.08
C GLY A 129 -10.01 11.13 16.09
N LEU A 130 -10.03 11.40 14.78
CA LEU A 130 -9.31 10.62 13.76
C LEU A 130 -8.06 11.35 13.23
N VAL A 131 -7.83 12.60 13.63
CA VAL A 131 -6.69 13.40 13.15
C VAL A 131 -5.34 12.77 13.55
N PRO A 132 -5.08 12.36 14.80
CA PRO A 132 -3.82 11.68 15.15
C PRO A 132 -3.63 10.37 14.38
N LEU A 133 -4.72 9.66 14.08
CA LEU A 133 -4.66 8.44 13.27
C LEU A 133 -4.28 8.74 11.81
N ALA A 134 -4.70 9.88 11.26
CA ALA A 134 -4.33 10.31 9.92
C ALA A 134 -2.83 10.62 9.81
N TYR A 135 -2.26 11.32 10.80
CA TYR A 135 -0.81 11.52 10.91
C TYR A 135 -0.06 10.18 11.07
N ASN A 136 -0.55 9.28 11.93
CA ASN A 136 0.08 7.97 12.11
C ASN A 136 0.05 7.11 10.83
N VAL A 137 -1.02 7.16 10.03
CA VAL A 137 -1.09 6.46 8.73
C VAL A 137 -0.16 7.10 7.71
N PHE A 138 -0.08 8.43 7.68
CA PHE A 138 0.85 9.15 6.80
C PHE A 138 2.30 8.78 7.14
N ASN A 139 2.71 8.96 8.39
CA ASN A 139 4.09 8.68 8.83
C ASN A 139 4.44 7.21 8.66
N ALA A 140 3.53 6.28 8.96
CA ALA A 140 3.76 4.85 8.72
C ALA A 140 3.98 4.53 7.23
N ARG A 141 3.29 5.21 6.29
CA ARG A 141 3.60 5.08 4.85
C ARG A 141 5.03 5.51 4.55
N ILE A 142 5.47 6.63 5.12
CA ILE A 142 6.82 7.18 4.90
C ILE A 142 7.90 6.26 5.50
N THR A 143 7.69 5.73 6.71
CA THR A 143 8.58 4.72 7.33
C THR A 143 8.72 3.48 6.44
N VAL A 144 7.61 2.92 5.94
CA VAL A 144 7.67 1.77 5.01
C VAL A 144 8.47 2.11 3.76
N ILE A 145 8.27 3.30 3.17
CA ILE A 145 9.00 3.73 1.97
C ILE A 145 10.49 3.85 2.25
N ASN A 146 10.87 4.59 3.29
CA ASN A 146 12.27 4.83 3.64
C ASN A 146 12.99 3.51 3.98
N ASN A 147 12.35 2.65 4.77
CA ASN A 147 12.95 1.38 5.17
C ASN A 147 13.03 0.40 3.99
N LEU A 148 12.02 0.34 3.11
CA LEU A 148 12.11 -0.46 1.87
C LEU A 148 13.25 0.03 0.97
N LYS A 149 13.44 1.34 0.80
CA LYS A 149 14.57 1.86 0.00
C LYS A 149 15.92 1.35 0.54
N ARG A 150 16.08 1.29 1.86
CA ARG A 150 17.29 0.74 2.53
C ARG A 150 17.38 -0.78 2.38
N LEU A 151 16.29 -1.53 2.66
CA LEU A 151 16.24 -2.99 2.52
C LEU A 151 16.55 -3.45 1.08
N LEU A 152 16.10 -2.72 0.05
CA LEU A 152 16.39 -2.99 -1.36
C LEU A 152 17.86 -2.76 -1.79
N LYS A 153 18.74 -2.36 -0.86
CA LYS A 153 20.20 -2.36 -1.04
C LYS A 153 20.82 -3.72 -0.68
N VAL A 154 20.17 -4.51 0.19
CA VAL A 154 20.69 -5.80 0.72
C VAL A 154 19.82 -7.01 0.36
N VAL A 155 18.49 -6.85 0.29
CA VAL A 155 17.56 -7.89 -0.16
C VAL A 155 17.43 -7.84 -1.69
N PRO A 156 17.78 -8.90 -2.43
CA PRO A 156 17.62 -8.94 -3.89
C PRO A 156 16.15 -9.05 -4.27
N VAL A 157 15.65 -8.12 -5.09
CA VAL A 157 14.29 -8.17 -5.65
C VAL A 157 14.33 -8.03 -7.17
N ASN A 158 13.74 -9.02 -7.83
CA ASN A 158 13.70 -9.20 -9.27
C ASN A 158 12.31 -8.79 -9.81
N GLY A 159 12.24 -7.77 -10.67
CA GLY A 159 11.03 -7.34 -11.37
C GLY A 159 11.02 -7.85 -12.81
N CYS A 160 9.88 -8.32 -13.32
CA CYS A 160 9.78 -8.73 -14.71
C CYS A 160 9.59 -7.52 -15.63
N LYS A 161 10.47 -7.36 -16.63
CA LYS A 161 10.45 -6.22 -17.58
C LYS A 161 9.19 -6.14 -18.45
N TRP A 162 8.36 -7.19 -18.45
CA TRP A 162 7.21 -7.33 -19.36
C TRP A 162 5.86 -7.35 -18.64
N CYS A 163 5.81 -7.61 -17.34
CA CYS A 163 4.58 -7.64 -16.53
C CYS A 163 4.86 -7.39 -15.05
N ASN A 164 3.82 -6.99 -14.31
CA ASN A 164 3.86 -6.58 -12.91
C ASN A 164 4.08 -7.75 -11.90
N GLU A 165 4.78 -8.81 -12.30
CA GLU A 165 5.13 -9.95 -11.43
C GLU A 165 6.59 -9.74 -10.98
N ILE A 166 6.83 -9.90 -9.67
CA ILE A 166 8.13 -9.72 -9.04
C ILE A 166 8.46 -10.91 -8.16
N HIS A 167 9.73 -11.07 -7.81
CA HIS A 167 10.24 -12.14 -6.96
C HIS A 167 11.29 -11.58 -6.01
N VAL A 168 11.16 -11.89 -4.72
CA VAL A 168 12.15 -11.58 -3.70
C VAL A 168 13.06 -12.80 -3.57
N GLY A 169 14.37 -12.61 -3.73
CA GLY A 169 15.35 -13.69 -3.78
C GLY A 169 16.42 -13.44 -4.86
N PRO A 170 17.58 -14.13 -4.77
CA PRO A 170 18.74 -13.87 -5.63
C PRO A 170 18.50 -14.15 -7.12
N VAL A 171 17.65 -15.13 -7.44
CA VAL A 171 17.31 -15.54 -8.80
C VAL A 171 15.80 -15.58 -8.97
N GLY A 172 15.26 -14.91 -9.98
CA GLY A 172 13.82 -14.91 -10.27
C GLY A 172 13.25 -16.30 -10.57
N HIS A 173 12.06 -16.59 -10.04
CA HIS A 173 11.44 -17.92 -10.06
C HIS A 173 11.28 -18.56 -11.47
N PRO A 174 11.27 -19.91 -11.59
CA PRO A 174 11.22 -20.59 -12.89
C PRO A 174 9.81 -20.72 -13.48
N PHE A 175 8.76 -20.29 -12.77
CA PHE A 175 7.38 -20.48 -13.21
C PHE A 175 7.07 -19.74 -14.52
N LYS A 176 6.41 -20.43 -15.45
CA LYS A 176 5.97 -19.91 -16.74
C LYS A 176 4.65 -19.12 -16.61
N SER A 177 4.62 -18.14 -15.70
CA SER A 177 3.44 -17.35 -15.33
C SER A 177 3.31 -16.02 -16.07
N CYS A 178 4.31 -15.60 -16.84
CA CYS A 178 4.39 -14.26 -17.41
C CYS A 178 3.19 -13.90 -18.29
N ARG A 179 2.48 -12.82 -17.92
CA ARG A 179 1.32 -12.26 -18.64
C ARG A 179 1.67 -11.02 -19.47
N GLY A 180 2.96 -10.77 -19.64
CA GLY A 180 3.49 -9.59 -20.32
C GLY A 180 3.34 -9.63 -21.83
N SER A 181 3.69 -8.53 -22.49
CA SER A 181 3.78 -8.54 -23.95
C SER A 181 4.82 -9.56 -24.40
N GLN A 182 4.59 -10.15 -25.58
CA GLN A 182 5.41 -11.21 -26.17
C GLN A 182 5.56 -12.49 -25.32
N ALA A 183 4.76 -12.70 -24.26
CA ALA A 183 4.84 -13.90 -23.41
C ALA A 183 4.76 -15.23 -24.20
N SER A 184 3.93 -15.29 -25.25
CA SER A 184 3.83 -16.47 -26.13
C SER A 184 5.17 -16.80 -26.81
N LYS A 185 5.90 -15.80 -27.31
CA LYS A 185 7.24 -16.00 -27.91
C LYS A 185 8.25 -16.49 -26.88
N ARG A 186 8.17 -15.96 -25.66
CA ARG A 186 9.02 -16.35 -24.51
C ARG A 186 8.54 -17.61 -23.78
N LYS A 187 7.54 -18.34 -24.33
CA LYS A 187 6.94 -19.56 -23.74
C LYS A 187 6.50 -19.39 -22.27
N GLY A 188 6.00 -18.20 -21.92
CA GLY A 188 5.53 -17.85 -20.57
C GLY A 188 6.62 -17.56 -19.54
N HIS A 189 7.90 -17.67 -19.87
CA HIS A 189 8.98 -17.28 -18.94
C HIS A 189 8.97 -15.77 -18.66
N HIS A 190 9.58 -15.37 -17.55
CA HIS A 190 9.86 -13.97 -17.24
C HIS A 190 11.18 -13.51 -17.84
N GLU A 191 11.36 -12.20 -17.95
CA GLU A 191 12.68 -11.61 -18.15
C GLU A 191 12.95 -10.68 -16.98
N TRP A 192 13.80 -11.13 -16.07
CA TRP A 192 14.06 -10.46 -14.81
C TRP A 192 15.02 -9.29 -14.99
N GLY A 193 14.80 -8.24 -14.20
CA GLY A 193 15.72 -7.13 -13.94
C GLY A 193 15.58 -6.72 -12.48
N LYS A 194 16.35 -5.71 -12.03
CA LYS A 194 16.19 -5.16 -10.68
C LYS A 194 14.81 -4.50 -10.55
N ALA A 195 14.04 -4.86 -9.52
CA ALA A 195 12.79 -4.19 -9.18
C ALA A 195 13.02 -2.80 -8.60
N VAL A 196 12.03 -1.92 -8.76
CA VAL A 196 11.98 -0.59 -8.11
C VAL A 196 10.92 -0.55 -7.00
N LEU A 197 10.88 0.52 -6.21
CA LEU A 197 9.94 0.66 -5.10
C LEU A 197 8.47 0.60 -5.58
N GLU A 198 8.17 1.17 -6.74
CA GLU A 198 6.85 1.22 -7.37
C GLU A 198 6.35 -0.15 -7.84
N ASP A 199 7.26 -1.09 -8.06
CA ASP A 199 6.90 -2.48 -8.35
C ASP A 199 6.35 -3.18 -7.10
N ILE A 200 6.80 -2.79 -5.90
CA ILE A 200 6.49 -3.37 -4.59
C ILE A 200 5.30 -2.64 -3.94
N MET A 201 5.41 -1.32 -3.78
CA MET A 201 4.35 -0.43 -3.33
C MET A 201 3.71 0.24 -4.55
N VAL A 202 2.61 -0.32 -5.04
CA VAL A 202 1.95 0.20 -6.25
C VAL A 202 1.49 1.65 -6.03
N PRO A 203 1.98 2.63 -6.81
CA PRO A 203 1.51 4.01 -6.69
C PRO A 203 0.09 4.10 -7.25
N LEU A 204 -0.89 4.15 -6.34
CA LEU A 204 -2.26 4.52 -6.67
C LEU A 204 -2.48 5.99 -6.34
N GLU A 205 -2.91 6.76 -7.32
CA GLU A 205 -3.16 8.19 -7.19
C GLU A 205 -4.66 8.49 -7.04
N SER A 206 -4.95 9.59 -6.36
CA SER A 206 -6.24 10.27 -6.37
C SER A 206 -6.03 11.72 -6.80
N TYR A 207 -7.04 12.32 -7.42
CA TYR A 207 -7.13 13.77 -7.46
C TYR A 207 -7.24 14.34 -6.04
N HIS A 208 -6.58 15.46 -5.80
CA HIS A 208 -6.72 16.23 -4.58
C HIS A 208 -8.07 16.97 -4.53
N LEU A 209 -8.74 17.00 -3.38
CA LEU A 209 -9.99 17.74 -3.16
C LEU A 209 -9.83 18.91 -2.19
N TYR A 210 -9.69 20.13 -2.71
CA TYR A 210 -9.76 21.37 -1.92
C TYR A 210 -11.05 21.44 -1.07
N ASP A 211 -12.20 21.06 -1.62
CA ASP A 211 -13.44 20.89 -0.83
C ASP A 211 -14.10 19.54 -1.13
N ARG A 212 -14.09 18.65 -0.12
CA ARG A 212 -14.73 17.33 -0.16
C ARG A 212 -16.24 17.34 -0.44
N LEU A 213 -16.92 18.46 -0.16
CA LEU A 213 -18.34 18.66 -0.41
C LEU A 213 -18.60 19.45 -1.70
N GLY A 214 -17.54 19.94 -2.35
CA GLY A 214 -17.61 20.71 -3.58
C GLY A 214 -18.12 19.91 -4.77
N LYS A 215 -18.14 20.57 -5.93
CA LYS A 215 -18.55 19.95 -7.19
C LYS A 215 -17.60 18.81 -7.55
N ARG A 216 -18.16 17.71 -8.07
CA ARG A 216 -17.36 16.58 -8.59
C ARG A 216 -16.51 17.07 -9.77
N ILE A 217 -15.20 16.90 -9.67
CA ILE A 217 -14.20 17.18 -10.71
C ILE A 217 -14.72 16.72 -12.08
N SER A 218 -14.80 17.66 -13.02
CA SER A 218 -15.22 17.50 -14.41
C SER A 218 -14.20 16.71 -15.25
N HIS A 219 -14.36 16.68 -16.57
CA HIS A 219 -13.32 16.14 -17.45
C HIS A 219 -12.26 17.19 -17.78
N GLU A 220 -12.65 18.45 -17.82
CA GLU A 220 -11.86 19.60 -18.23
C GLU A 220 -10.84 19.96 -17.15
N GLU A 221 -11.25 19.98 -15.88
CA GLU A 221 -10.41 20.27 -14.70
C GLU A 221 -9.32 19.21 -14.44
N ARG A 222 -9.34 18.07 -15.15
CA ARG A 222 -8.47 16.89 -14.87
C ARG A 222 -6.97 17.15 -14.99
N PHE A 223 -6.58 18.23 -15.65
CA PHE A 223 -5.18 18.66 -15.83
C PHE A 223 -4.79 19.82 -14.92
N SER A 224 -5.77 20.54 -14.36
CA SER A 224 -5.55 21.67 -13.45
C SER A 224 -5.50 21.25 -11.98
N ILE A 225 -6.03 20.06 -11.65
CA ILE A 225 -6.06 19.53 -10.29
C ILE A 225 -4.91 18.52 -10.11
N PRO A 226 -4.05 18.69 -9.09
CA PRO A 226 -2.94 17.77 -8.87
C PRO A 226 -3.43 16.36 -8.51
N ARG A 227 -2.60 15.39 -8.88
CA ARG A 227 -2.75 13.98 -8.51
C ARG A 227 -1.69 13.65 -7.47
N ILE A 228 -2.12 13.03 -6.37
CA ILE A 228 -1.26 12.66 -5.24
C ILE A 228 -1.56 11.22 -4.82
N PRO A 229 -0.67 10.53 -4.07
CA PRO A 229 -0.94 9.17 -3.61
C PRO A 229 -2.27 9.09 -2.84
N ALA A 230 -3.13 8.12 -3.17
CA ALA A 230 -4.49 8.06 -2.65
C ALA A 230 -4.55 7.86 -1.11
N VAL A 231 -3.51 7.25 -0.52
CA VAL A 231 -3.34 7.17 0.95
C VAL A 231 -3.05 8.56 1.54
N VAL A 232 -2.23 9.37 0.86
CA VAL A 232 -1.91 10.75 1.28
C VAL A 232 -3.16 11.62 1.19
N GLU A 233 -3.91 11.54 0.08
CA GLU A 233 -5.22 12.22 -0.01
C GLU A 233 -6.19 11.74 1.09
N LEU A 234 -6.22 10.44 1.43
CA LEU A 234 -7.05 9.96 2.54
C LEU A 234 -6.64 10.59 3.88
N CYS A 235 -5.33 10.74 4.14
CA CYS A 235 -4.82 11.38 5.34
C CYS A 235 -5.12 12.89 5.37
N ILE A 236 -4.92 13.61 4.25
CA ILE A 236 -5.28 15.03 4.11
C ILE A 236 -6.78 15.22 4.31
N GLN A 237 -7.61 14.37 3.68
CA GLN A 237 -9.05 14.37 3.89
C GLN A 237 -9.44 13.93 5.30
N ALA A 238 -8.59 13.24 6.05
CA ALA A 238 -8.84 12.88 7.45
C ALA A 238 -8.38 13.93 8.47
N GLY A 239 -7.56 14.90 8.06
CA GLY A 239 -7.12 16.04 8.87
C GLY A 239 -5.62 16.23 9.02
N VAL A 240 -4.78 15.50 8.26
CA VAL A 240 -3.38 15.92 8.06
C VAL A 240 -3.38 17.25 7.33
N ASP A 241 -2.65 18.23 7.87
CA ASP A 241 -2.40 19.50 7.18
C ASP A 241 -1.12 19.43 6.35
N MET A 242 -1.17 19.99 5.15
CA MET A 242 -0.09 19.91 4.16
C MET A 242 -0.16 21.17 3.27
N PRO A 243 0.74 22.15 3.46
CA PRO A 243 0.66 23.45 2.79
C PRO A 243 0.65 23.37 1.25
N GLU A 244 1.26 22.34 0.68
CA GLU A 244 1.31 22.07 -0.76
C GLU A 244 -0.05 21.64 -1.34
N TYR A 245 -0.94 21.09 -0.50
CA TYR A 245 -2.26 20.56 -0.87
C TYR A 245 -3.35 21.12 0.08
N PRO A 246 -3.59 22.44 0.04
CA PRO A 246 -4.48 23.11 0.98
C PRO A 246 -5.90 22.58 0.84
N THR A 247 -6.56 22.30 1.96
CA THR A 247 -7.94 21.79 1.98
C THR A 247 -8.82 22.66 2.86
N LYS A 248 -9.99 23.04 2.37
CA LYS A 248 -11.01 23.78 3.11
C LYS A 248 -11.42 23.02 4.38
N ARG A 249 -10.98 23.54 5.53
CA ARG A 249 -11.43 23.12 6.86
C ARG A 249 -12.54 24.05 7.31
N ARG A 250 -13.66 23.49 7.76
CA ARG A 250 -14.78 24.26 8.33
C ARG A 250 -14.77 24.09 9.84
N ARG A 251 -15.06 25.18 10.55
CA ARG A 251 -15.23 25.21 12.02
C ARG A 251 -16.70 25.05 12.40
N LYS A 252 -17.63 25.58 11.59
CA LYS A 252 -19.09 25.37 11.70
C LYS A 252 -19.59 24.36 10.65
N PRO A 253 -20.67 23.61 10.94
CA PRO A 253 -21.26 22.69 9.97
C PRO A 253 -21.96 23.45 8.83
N ILE A 254 -21.97 22.89 7.62
CA ILE A 254 -22.69 23.47 6.49
C ILE A 254 -24.21 23.57 6.73
N ILE A 255 -24.83 24.61 6.17
CA ILE A 255 -26.28 24.83 6.20
C ILE A 255 -26.87 24.31 4.90
N TRP A 256 -27.80 23.37 4.98
CA TRP A 256 -28.46 22.79 3.81
C TRP A 256 -29.63 23.66 3.34
N THR A 257 -29.51 24.25 2.16
CA THR A 257 -30.57 25.02 1.50
C THR A 257 -31.48 24.12 0.66
N GLY A 258 -30.92 23.03 0.12
CA GLY A 258 -31.64 22.09 -0.75
C GLY A 258 -31.17 20.65 -0.58
N LYS A 259 -31.58 19.78 -1.51
CA LYS A 259 -31.25 18.34 -1.46
C LYS A 259 -29.76 18.05 -1.70
N ASN A 260 -29.12 18.85 -2.56
CA ASN A 260 -27.71 18.77 -2.94
C ASN A 260 -27.00 20.14 -2.84
N GLU A 261 -27.68 21.13 -2.26
CA GLU A 261 -27.23 22.52 -2.21
C GLU A 261 -27.08 22.96 -0.76
N PHE A 262 -25.96 23.61 -0.48
CA PHE A 262 -25.59 24.07 0.84
C PHE A 262 -24.84 25.39 0.73
N VAL A 263 -24.85 26.15 1.82
CA VAL A 263 -23.96 27.28 2.06
C VAL A 263 -23.10 26.98 3.28
N ASP A 264 -21.91 27.57 3.31
CA ASP A 264 -21.09 27.57 4.52
C ASP A 264 -21.79 28.45 5.57
N ALA A 265 -21.75 28.03 6.83
CA ALA A 265 -22.20 28.88 7.92
C ALA A 265 -21.22 30.04 8.10
N ASP A 266 -21.70 31.22 8.50
CA ASP A 266 -20.83 32.35 8.78
C ASP A 266 -19.91 32.01 9.97
N GLU A 267 -18.60 32.17 9.80
CA GLU A 267 -17.58 31.89 10.81
C GLU A 267 -16.99 33.17 11.44
N SER A 268 -17.47 34.36 11.05
CA SER A 268 -17.05 35.67 11.58
C SER A 268 -17.15 35.78 13.11
N ASP A 269 -18.23 35.26 13.70
CA ASP A 269 -18.48 35.30 15.15
C ASP A 269 -17.64 34.31 15.97
N LEU A 270 -16.79 33.50 15.34
CA LEU A 270 -15.93 32.57 16.07
C LEU A 270 -14.72 33.30 16.64
N PRO A 271 -14.28 32.98 17.88
CA PRO A 271 -12.98 33.43 18.34
C PRO A 271 -11.88 32.92 17.42
N ASP A 272 -10.68 33.51 17.47
CA ASP A 272 -9.52 32.98 16.78
C ASP A 272 -9.30 31.49 17.11
N PRO A 273 -8.76 30.68 16.18
CA PRO A 273 -8.47 29.29 16.46
C PRO A 273 -7.49 29.19 17.64
N GLU A 274 -7.89 28.47 18.69
CA GLU A 274 -6.98 28.04 19.74
C GLU A 274 -5.76 27.34 19.10
N PRO A 275 -4.53 27.57 19.59
CA PRO A 275 -3.35 26.90 19.06
C PRO A 275 -3.57 25.38 19.14
N GLU A 276 -3.57 24.71 17.98
CA GLU A 276 -3.82 23.27 17.94
C GLU A 276 -2.76 22.53 18.75
N SER A 277 -3.19 21.47 19.44
CA SER A 277 -2.28 20.57 20.17
C SER A 277 -1.14 20.13 19.25
N PRO A 278 0.14 20.12 19.70
CA PRO A 278 1.28 19.80 18.84
C PRO A 278 1.04 18.53 18.01
N MET A 279 0.86 18.72 16.71
CA MET A 279 0.60 17.63 15.78
C MET A 279 1.86 16.80 15.62
N PRO A 280 1.76 15.47 15.39
CA PRO A 280 2.93 14.65 15.10
C PRO A 280 3.68 15.23 13.89
N PRO A 281 5.03 15.35 13.94
CA PRO A 281 5.80 15.86 12.82
C PRO A 281 5.59 14.97 11.60
N ILE A 282 5.43 15.58 10.43
CA ILE A 282 5.27 14.88 9.16
C ILE A 282 6.65 14.37 8.72
N LEU A 283 6.79 13.06 8.58
CA LEU A 283 8.03 12.46 8.07
C LEU A 283 8.19 12.73 6.56
N THR A 284 9.43 12.90 6.11
CA THR A 284 9.78 13.08 4.69
C THR A 284 10.32 11.79 4.06
N GLU A 285 10.09 11.62 2.76
CA GLU A 285 10.71 10.52 2.00
C GLU A 285 12.18 10.84 1.74
N ILE A 286 13.09 9.92 2.06
CA ILE A 286 14.54 10.09 1.84
C ILE A 286 14.84 10.02 0.33
N PRO A 287 15.58 10.98 -0.26
CA PRO A 287 16.01 10.92 -1.66
C PRO A 287 16.87 9.68 -1.95
N ASP A 288 16.65 9.00 -3.07
CA ASP A 288 17.31 7.71 -3.40
C ASP A 288 18.85 7.75 -3.40
N ALA A 289 19.43 8.94 -3.59
CA ALA A 289 20.86 9.21 -3.54
C ALA A 289 21.44 9.25 -2.12
N GLU A 290 20.61 9.53 -1.11
CA GLU A 290 20.97 9.61 0.32
C GLU A 290 20.65 8.30 1.07
N VAL A 291 20.09 7.30 0.38
CA VAL A 291 19.71 6.02 0.98
C VAL A 291 20.94 5.13 1.16
N GLU A 292 21.48 5.12 2.38
CA GLU A 292 22.51 4.17 2.79
C GLU A 292 21.92 2.79 3.13
N PRO A 293 22.66 1.69 2.84
CA PRO A 293 22.27 0.35 3.27
C PRO A 293 22.25 0.24 4.80
N PRO A 294 21.61 -0.80 5.37
CA PRO A 294 21.86 -1.17 6.76
C PRO A 294 23.32 -1.59 6.97
N SER A 295 23.87 -1.23 8.13
CA SER A 295 25.30 -1.35 8.48
C SER A 295 25.68 -2.74 8.97
N SER A 296 24.70 -3.49 9.49
CA SER A 296 24.88 -4.84 10.04
C SER A 296 23.66 -5.73 9.76
N ALA A 297 23.80 -7.03 9.99
CA ALA A 297 22.69 -7.97 9.94
C ALA A 297 21.64 -7.66 11.03
N GLU A 298 22.06 -7.28 12.23
CA GLU A 298 21.17 -6.88 13.33
C GLU A 298 20.35 -5.63 12.96
N GLU A 299 20.97 -4.61 12.37
CA GLU A 299 20.24 -3.44 11.87
C GLU A 299 19.26 -3.82 10.74
N THR A 300 19.65 -4.77 9.89
CA THR A 300 18.79 -5.27 8.81
C THR A 300 17.52 -5.95 9.34
N VAL A 301 17.64 -6.75 10.42
CA VAL A 301 16.50 -7.40 11.09
C VAL A 301 15.59 -6.36 11.75
N LEU A 302 16.14 -5.45 12.58
CA LEU A 302 15.36 -4.41 13.25
C LEU A 302 14.61 -3.51 12.25
N LEU A 303 15.26 -3.16 11.14
CA LEU A 303 14.66 -2.38 10.05
C LEU A 303 13.52 -3.14 9.36
N ALA A 304 13.65 -4.46 9.21
CA ALA A 304 12.62 -5.32 8.64
C ALA A 304 11.40 -5.47 9.57
N GLU A 305 11.63 -5.63 10.88
CA GLU A 305 10.59 -5.66 11.91
C GLU A 305 9.81 -4.33 11.97
N GLU A 306 10.51 -3.19 12.04
CA GLU A 306 9.89 -1.86 12.00
C GLU A 306 9.07 -1.67 10.71
N THR A 307 9.56 -2.18 9.57
CA THR A 307 8.84 -2.12 8.29
C THR A 307 7.54 -2.92 8.31
N LEU A 308 7.53 -4.12 8.92
CA LEU A 308 6.31 -4.92 9.11
C LEU A 308 5.31 -4.20 10.01
N GLU A 309 5.76 -3.66 11.15
CA GLU A 309 4.90 -2.88 12.03
C GLU A 309 4.31 -1.66 11.32
N ALA A 310 5.13 -0.90 10.61
CA ALA A 310 4.69 0.30 9.88
C ALA A 310 3.72 -0.06 8.74
N TRP A 311 3.94 -1.17 8.04
CA TRP A 311 3.04 -1.69 7.01
C TRP A 311 1.66 -2.02 7.58
N GLU A 312 1.59 -2.75 8.70
CA GLU A 312 0.32 -3.06 9.36
C GLU A 312 -0.33 -1.82 9.98
N ARG A 313 0.44 -0.95 10.63
CA ARG A 313 -0.01 0.33 11.21
C ARG A 313 -0.66 1.22 10.15
N MET A 314 -0.03 1.34 8.97
CA MET A 314 -0.59 2.02 7.80
C MET A 314 -1.90 1.34 7.33
N ARG A 315 -1.90 0.02 7.14
CA ARG A 315 -3.06 -0.73 6.61
C ARG A 315 -4.27 -0.69 7.55
N VAL A 316 -4.08 -0.99 8.83
CA VAL A 316 -5.12 -0.96 9.87
C VAL A 316 -5.66 0.45 10.07
N GLY A 317 -4.78 1.46 10.11
CA GLY A 317 -5.16 2.85 10.24
C GLY A 317 -5.94 3.36 9.01
N ALA A 318 -5.49 3.09 7.80
CA ALA A 318 -6.20 3.44 6.57
C ALA A 318 -7.59 2.79 6.52
N ASN A 319 -7.71 1.50 6.88
CA ASN A 319 -9.00 0.80 6.98
C ASN A 319 -9.95 1.47 8.00
N ARG A 320 -9.43 1.94 9.14
CA ARG A 320 -10.20 2.72 10.13
C ARG A 320 -10.66 4.07 9.57
N LEU A 321 -9.82 4.78 8.82
CA LEU A 321 -10.18 6.04 8.17
C LEU A 321 -11.26 5.83 7.10
N MET A 322 -11.13 4.80 6.27
CA MET A 322 -12.09 4.45 5.20
C MET A 322 -13.52 4.17 5.70
N LYS A 323 -13.71 3.81 6.98
CA LYS A 323 -15.04 3.66 7.59
C LYS A 323 -15.80 4.99 7.69
N MET A 324 -15.10 6.12 7.78
CA MET A 324 -15.68 7.46 7.96
C MET A 324 -15.48 8.36 6.75
N TYR A 325 -14.31 8.29 6.11
CA TYR A 325 -13.95 9.04 4.91
C TYR A 325 -14.12 8.11 3.69
N PRO A 326 -15.16 8.29 2.86
CA PRO A 326 -15.44 7.33 1.80
C PRO A 326 -14.37 7.35 0.72
N VAL A 327 -13.96 6.16 0.25
CA VAL A 327 -13.08 6.00 -0.92
C VAL A 327 -13.83 5.25 -2.01
N ARG A 328 -13.65 5.70 -3.25
CA ARG A 328 -14.25 5.14 -4.47
C ARG A 328 -13.15 4.63 -5.37
N VAL A 329 -13.40 3.51 -6.04
CA VAL A 329 -12.53 3.00 -7.11
C VAL A 329 -13.33 2.65 -8.34
N CYS A 330 -12.67 2.71 -9.50
CA CYS A 330 -13.23 2.20 -10.73
C CYS A 330 -13.11 0.66 -10.75
N GLY A 331 -14.22 -0.06 -10.94
CA GLY A 331 -14.17 -1.52 -11.03
C GLY A 331 -13.48 -2.08 -12.28
N TYR A 332 -12.87 -1.25 -13.13
CA TYR A 332 -12.23 -1.67 -14.40
C TYR A 332 -10.77 -1.21 -14.57
N CYS A 333 -10.33 -0.18 -13.84
CA CYS A 333 -8.97 0.38 -13.92
C CYS A 333 -8.51 0.84 -12.52
N PRO A 334 -7.20 1.00 -12.28
CA PRO A 334 -6.64 1.39 -10.97
C PRO A 334 -6.85 2.89 -10.65
N GLU A 335 -8.03 3.43 -10.94
CA GLU A 335 -8.39 4.80 -10.59
C GLU A 335 -9.04 4.82 -9.20
N VAL A 336 -8.47 5.64 -8.31
CA VAL A 336 -8.95 5.85 -6.94
C VAL A 336 -9.43 7.28 -6.79
N HIS A 337 -10.44 7.48 -5.96
CA HIS A 337 -10.93 8.79 -5.58
C HIS A 337 -11.36 8.80 -4.12
N VAL A 338 -10.69 9.60 -3.30
CA VAL A 338 -11.08 9.84 -1.91
C VAL A 338 -12.20 10.87 -1.90
N GLY A 339 -13.42 10.47 -1.58
CA GLY A 339 -14.58 11.34 -1.60
C GLY A 339 -15.91 10.59 -1.61
N PRO A 340 -17.03 11.28 -1.29
CA PRO A 340 -18.35 10.64 -1.21
C PRO A 340 -18.80 10.02 -2.54
N SER A 341 -18.40 10.61 -3.67
CA SER A 341 -18.66 10.15 -5.03
C SER A 341 -17.42 10.36 -5.91
N GLY A 342 -17.08 9.39 -6.76
CA GLY A 342 -15.91 9.50 -7.66
C GLY A 342 -16.03 10.65 -8.65
N HIS A 343 -14.92 11.11 -9.24
CA HIS A 343 -14.91 12.20 -10.22
C HIS A 343 -15.71 11.88 -11.51
N LYS A 344 -15.90 12.89 -12.37
CA LYS A 344 -16.54 12.77 -13.68
C LYS A 344 -15.55 12.62 -14.84
N ALA A 345 -14.25 12.86 -14.63
CA ALA A 345 -13.27 12.80 -15.70
C ALA A 345 -13.33 11.50 -16.52
N GLN A 346 -13.31 11.65 -17.85
CA GLN A 346 -13.52 10.61 -18.84
C GLN A 346 -12.21 9.94 -19.30
N ASN A 347 -11.32 9.65 -18.35
CA ASN A 347 -9.98 9.08 -18.58
C ASN A 347 -9.90 7.56 -18.32
N CYS A 348 -11.02 6.85 -18.18
CA CYS A 348 -11.02 5.39 -17.97
C CYS A 348 -10.55 4.65 -19.24
N GLY A 349 -9.30 4.19 -19.28
CA GLY A 349 -8.75 3.45 -20.43
C GLY A 349 -9.10 1.95 -20.52
N ALA A 350 -9.92 1.42 -19.59
CA ALA A 350 -10.17 -0.03 -19.50
C ALA A 350 -11.04 -0.59 -20.64
N HIS A 351 -11.21 -1.92 -20.69
CA HIS A 351 -12.05 -2.56 -21.71
C HIS A 351 -13.48 -1.98 -21.74
N LYS A 352 -14.05 -1.87 -22.95
CA LYS A 352 -15.36 -1.24 -23.23
C LYS A 352 -15.53 0.18 -22.67
N HIS A 353 -14.45 0.96 -22.53
CA HIS A 353 -14.57 2.37 -22.10
C HIS A 353 -15.29 3.26 -23.12
N GLN A 354 -15.17 2.97 -24.42
CA GLN A 354 -15.85 3.71 -25.50
C GLN A 354 -17.39 3.65 -25.31
N GLN A 355 -17.94 2.48 -24.95
CA GLN A 355 -19.36 2.29 -24.61
C GLN A 355 -19.79 3.04 -23.34
N ARG A 356 -18.84 3.54 -22.55
CA ARG A 356 -19.06 4.35 -21.34
C ARG A 356 -18.64 5.81 -21.52
N ASN A 357 -18.33 6.24 -22.75
CA ASN A 357 -17.75 7.56 -23.05
C ASN A 357 -16.59 7.92 -22.10
N GLY A 358 -15.64 7.00 -21.90
CA GLY A 358 -14.48 7.18 -21.02
C GLY A 358 -14.79 7.25 -19.51
N GLN A 359 -16.05 7.15 -19.08
CA GLN A 359 -16.44 7.30 -17.66
C GLN A 359 -16.09 6.07 -16.81
N HIS A 360 -15.76 6.32 -15.55
CA HIS A 360 -15.39 5.30 -14.57
C HIS A 360 -16.59 4.52 -13.99
N GLY A 361 -16.41 3.20 -13.85
CA GLY A 361 -17.38 2.30 -13.23
C GLY A 361 -17.26 2.28 -11.70
N TRP A 362 -17.57 3.41 -11.05
CA TRP A 362 -17.37 3.63 -9.62
C TRP A 362 -18.05 2.60 -8.71
N GLN A 363 -17.32 2.17 -7.68
CA GLN A 363 -17.81 1.37 -6.55
C GLN A 363 -17.11 1.79 -5.24
N THR A 364 -17.60 1.33 -4.09
CA THR A 364 -16.89 1.48 -2.80
C THR A 364 -15.57 0.70 -2.86
N ALA A 365 -14.50 1.30 -2.36
CA ALA A 365 -13.19 0.65 -2.21
C ALA A 365 -13.17 -0.32 -1.02
N VAL A 366 -12.42 -1.42 -1.12
CA VAL A 366 -11.87 -2.12 0.06
C VAL A 366 -10.41 -1.70 0.30
N LEU A 367 -9.80 -2.14 1.40
CA LEU A 367 -8.43 -1.76 1.74
C LEU A 367 -7.43 -2.04 0.61
N ASP A 368 -7.52 -3.20 -0.05
CA ASP A 368 -6.64 -3.58 -1.16
C ASP A 368 -6.90 -2.81 -2.46
N ASP A 369 -7.99 -2.02 -2.54
CA ASP A 369 -8.19 -1.06 -3.63
C ASP A 369 -7.47 0.27 -3.38
N LEU A 370 -7.02 0.52 -2.15
CA LEU A 370 -6.27 1.72 -1.74
C LEU A 370 -4.78 1.41 -1.52
N ILE A 371 -4.49 0.27 -0.89
CA ILE A 371 -3.15 -0.25 -0.58
C ILE A 371 -3.07 -1.68 -1.17
N PRO A 372 -2.92 -1.82 -2.50
CA PRO A 372 -2.91 -3.13 -3.15
C PRO A 372 -1.64 -3.92 -2.80
N PRO A 373 -1.75 -5.10 -2.15
CA PRO A 373 -0.59 -5.96 -1.92
C PRO A 373 -0.09 -6.55 -3.24
N ARG A 374 1.23 -6.54 -3.43
CA ARG A 374 1.93 -7.25 -4.51
C ARG A 374 2.29 -8.64 -4.06
N TYR A 375 1.50 -9.66 -4.41
CA TYR A 375 1.83 -11.03 -4.03
C TYR A 375 3.03 -11.59 -4.80
N VAL A 376 3.98 -12.15 -4.08
CA VAL A 376 5.19 -12.83 -4.56
C VAL A 376 5.19 -14.27 -4.04
N TRP A 377 5.93 -15.16 -4.69
CA TRP A 377 6.14 -16.51 -4.18
C TRP A 377 7.02 -16.46 -2.93
N HIS A 378 6.60 -17.15 -1.87
CA HIS A 378 7.41 -17.30 -0.66
C HIS A 378 8.61 -18.20 -0.94
N VAL A 379 9.79 -17.83 -0.44
CA VAL A 379 11.03 -18.61 -0.55
C VAL A 379 11.40 -19.19 0.82
N PRO A 380 11.21 -20.51 1.04
CA PRO A 380 11.46 -21.12 2.36
C PRO A 380 12.93 -21.12 2.78
N ASP A 381 13.85 -21.23 1.82
CA ASP A 381 15.30 -21.11 2.01
C ASP A 381 15.87 -20.29 0.85
N VAL A 382 16.42 -19.12 1.17
CA VAL A 382 16.97 -18.15 0.18
C VAL A 382 18.14 -18.76 -0.63
N ASN A 383 18.81 -19.78 -0.08
CA ASN A 383 19.89 -20.50 -0.75
C ASN A 383 19.39 -21.53 -1.78
N GLN A 384 18.11 -21.91 -1.71
CA GLN A 384 17.49 -22.92 -2.58
C GLN A 384 16.49 -22.27 -3.54
N PRO A 385 16.79 -22.20 -4.85
CA PRO A 385 15.86 -21.61 -5.80
C PRO A 385 14.59 -22.47 -5.90
N LEU A 386 13.43 -21.81 -6.00
CA LEU A 386 12.14 -22.48 -6.17
C LEU A 386 12.17 -23.42 -7.38
N GLN A 387 11.66 -24.65 -7.21
CA GLN A 387 11.59 -25.64 -8.28
C GLN A 387 10.26 -25.53 -9.04
N ARG A 388 10.26 -25.76 -10.35
CA ARG A 388 9.04 -25.57 -11.16
C ARG A 388 7.98 -26.63 -10.85
N GLU A 389 8.44 -27.81 -10.48
CA GLU A 389 7.68 -29.03 -10.22
C GLU A 389 6.96 -28.93 -8.87
N LEU A 390 7.58 -28.29 -7.88
CA LEU A 390 7.03 -28.07 -6.53
C LEU A 390 6.07 -26.87 -6.41
N ARG A 391 5.64 -26.28 -7.54
CA ARG A 391 4.81 -25.06 -7.56
C ARG A 391 3.51 -25.17 -6.75
N SER A 392 2.93 -26.37 -6.66
CA SER A 392 1.70 -26.64 -5.90
C SER A 392 1.88 -26.55 -4.38
N PHE A 393 3.11 -26.69 -3.88
CA PHE A 393 3.43 -26.69 -2.44
C PHE A 393 3.76 -25.29 -1.92
N TYR A 394 4.45 -24.46 -2.72
CA TYR A 394 4.79 -23.09 -2.30
C TYR A 394 3.55 -22.21 -2.08
N GLY A 395 3.63 -21.35 -1.07
CA GLY A 395 2.68 -20.26 -0.84
C GLY A 395 3.13 -18.93 -1.43
N GLN A 396 2.37 -17.87 -1.11
CA GLN A 396 2.64 -16.50 -1.51
C GLN A 396 2.39 -15.50 -0.38
N ALA A 397 3.17 -14.42 -0.36
CA ALA A 397 3.07 -13.32 0.60
C ALA A 397 3.01 -11.97 -0.14
N PRO A 398 2.52 -10.87 0.48
CA PRO A 398 2.80 -9.53 -0.02
C PRO A 398 4.31 -9.27 -0.06
N ALA A 399 4.80 -8.59 -1.09
CA ALA A 399 6.22 -8.36 -1.34
C ALA A 399 6.93 -7.66 -0.17
N VAL A 400 6.25 -6.71 0.49
CA VAL A 400 6.76 -6.04 1.70
C VAL A 400 7.04 -7.06 2.81
N VAL A 401 6.14 -8.04 3.00
CA VAL A 401 6.30 -9.10 4.01
C VAL A 401 7.44 -10.03 3.65
N GLU A 402 7.50 -10.51 2.40
CA GLU A 402 8.58 -11.40 1.95
C GLU A 402 9.96 -10.72 2.00
N ILE A 403 10.07 -9.42 1.67
CA ILE A 403 11.31 -8.65 1.81
C ILE A 403 11.76 -8.62 3.27
N CYS A 404 10.84 -8.35 4.22
CA CYS A 404 11.17 -8.33 5.64
C CYS A 404 11.55 -9.71 6.19
N VAL A 405 10.85 -10.76 5.77
CA VAL A 405 11.15 -12.14 6.18
C VAL A 405 12.51 -12.61 5.66
N GLN A 406 12.86 -12.31 4.39
CA GLN A 406 14.20 -12.59 3.87
C GLN A 406 15.30 -11.69 4.47
N ALA A 407 14.93 -10.54 5.04
CA ALA A 407 15.80 -9.70 5.87
C ALA A 407 15.92 -10.19 7.33
N GLY A 408 15.22 -11.26 7.71
CA GLY A 408 15.34 -11.94 9.00
C GLY A 408 14.27 -11.59 10.05
N ALA A 409 13.23 -10.82 9.71
CA ALA A 409 12.11 -10.58 10.61
C ALA A 409 11.19 -11.81 10.74
N GLU A 410 10.55 -11.99 11.90
CA GLU A 410 9.59 -13.09 12.11
C GLU A 410 8.36 -12.96 11.19
N VAL A 411 7.86 -14.11 10.69
CA VAL A 411 6.67 -14.19 9.84
C VAL A 411 5.40 -13.90 10.65
N PRO A 412 4.64 -12.82 10.37
CA PRO A 412 3.42 -12.53 11.13
C PRO A 412 2.34 -13.59 10.90
N GLU A 413 1.67 -14.02 11.97
CA GLU A 413 0.66 -15.10 11.97
C GLU A 413 -0.38 -14.99 10.85
N GLN A 414 -0.86 -13.77 10.57
CA GLN A 414 -1.88 -13.53 9.55
C GLN A 414 -1.45 -13.85 8.11
N TYR A 415 -0.14 -14.00 7.85
CA TYR A 415 0.42 -14.34 6.53
C TYR A 415 0.85 -15.81 6.42
N LYS A 416 1.06 -16.52 7.54
CA LYS A 416 1.44 -17.95 7.54
C LYS A 416 0.50 -18.84 6.68
N PRO A 417 -0.84 -18.64 6.67
CA PRO A 417 -1.75 -19.44 5.83
C PRO A 417 -1.63 -19.21 4.33
N THR A 418 -1.32 -17.98 3.87
CA THR A 418 -1.08 -17.73 2.44
C THR A 418 0.32 -18.17 2.02
N MET A 419 1.28 -18.12 2.95
CA MET A 419 2.66 -18.60 2.77
C MET A 419 2.80 -20.13 2.86
N ARG A 420 1.77 -20.84 3.34
CA ARG A 420 1.67 -22.30 3.43
C ARG A 420 2.71 -22.95 4.35
N PHE A 421 2.94 -22.35 5.51
CA PHE A 421 3.82 -22.93 6.55
C PHE A 421 3.33 -24.28 7.10
N ASP A 422 2.05 -24.61 6.89
CA ASP A 422 1.42 -25.89 7.22
C ASP A 422 1.62 -26.97 6.15
N VAL A 423 2.20 -26.64 4.99
CA VAL A 423 2.45 -27.59 3.88
C VAL A 423 3.91 -28.05 3.91
N GLY A 424 4.10 -29.35 4.15
CA GLY A 424 5.41 -29.98 3.96
C GLY A 424 5.83 -29.90 2.49
N ILE A 425 6.98 -29.27 2.23
CA ILE A 425 7.54 -29.17 0.88
C ILE A 425 8.42 -30.40 0.63
N PRO A 426 8.13 -31.22 -0.40
CA PRO A 426 8.91 -32.41 -0.69
C PRO A 426 10.39 -32.11 -0.93
N SER A 427 11.27 -32.94 -0.37
CA SER A 427 12.72 -32.88 -0.56
C SER A 427 13.15 -33.23 -1.99
N SER A 428 12.30 -33.94 -2.73
CA SER A 428 12.56 -34.34 -4.12
C SER A 428 11.30 -34.39 -4.97
N ILE A 429 11.46 -34.33 -6.29
CA ILE A 429 10.37 -34.48 -7.26
C ILE A 429 9.70 -35.86 -7.12
N LYS A 430 10.47 -36.92 -6.84
CA LYS A 430 9.92 -38.27 -6.61
C LYS A 430 9.01 -38.33 -5.38
N GLU A 431 9.37 -37.60 -4.32
CA GLU A 431 8.53 -37.48 -3.14
C GLU A 431 7.26 -36.69 -3.44
N ALA A 432 7.35 -35.60 -4.21
CA ALA A 432 6.18 -34.87 -4.68
C ALA A 432 5.23 -35.73 -5.52
N GLU A 433 5.75 -36.60 -6.39
CA GLU A 433 4.97 -37.54 -7.21
C GLU A 433 4.24 -38.61 -6.37
N MET A 434 4.68 -38.90 -5.14
CA MET A 434 3.99 -39.82 -4.22
C MET A 434 2.83 -39.19 -3.45
N VAL A 435 2.62 -37.86 -3.56
CA VAL A 435 1.63 -37.09 -2.78
C VAL A 435 0.43 -36.63 -3.66
N VAL A 436 0.44 -36.92 -4.96
CA VAL A 436 -0.56 -36.47 -5.96
C VAL A 436 -1.65 -37.51 -6.22
#